data_AF-A0A925X164-F1
#
_entry.id   AF-A0A925X164-F1
#
_cell.length_a   1.000
_cell.length_b   1.000
_cell.length_c   1.000
_cell.angle_alpha   90.00
_cell.angle_beta   90.00
_cell.angle_gamma   90.00
#
_symmetry.space_group_name_H-M   'P 1'
#
loop_
_entity.id
_entity.type
_entity.pdbx_description
1 polymer ?
#
loop_
_entity_poly.entity_id
_entity_poly.type
_entity_poly.pdbx_seq_one_letter_code
_entity_poly.pdbx_strand_id
1 'polypeptide(L)'
;MSSVPVATVEILNDLLDAELNSVFRFMGEGSPYLNGATAAVRAPLAAMVEASTRRAHELYDLIEGLGGSPVPRGLRSEEQYLAFLSLKFLLPKLVHEKQLAIRRWQSALAGVRTVPAAPREAMQLLESHLAELNRELQSLEQATTHVTPAPTHSK
;
A
#
# COMPACT_ATOMS: atom_id res chain seq x y z
N MET A 1 -25.87 -10.81 20.54
CA MET A 1 -25.02 -10.56 19.36
C MET A 1 -24.66 -9.10 19.39
N SER A 2 -23.42 -8.74 19.75
CA SER A 2 -22.99 -7.33 19.67
C SER A 2 -22.99 -6.94 18.20
N SER A 3 -23.82 -5.97 17.84
CA SER A 3 -23.84 -5.43 16.48
C SER A 3 -22.45 -4.87 16.19
N VAL A 4 -21.77 -5.41 15.18
CA VAL A 4 -20.52 -4.82 14.73
C VAL A 4 -20.80 -3.39 14.26
N PRO A 5 -19.99 -2.40 14.65
CA PRO A 5 -20.24 -1.03 14.23
C PRO A 5 -20.13 -0.88 12.71
N VAL A 6 -21.22 -0.45 12.07
CA VAL A 6 -21.28 -0.18 10.61
C VAL A 6 -20.14 0.75 10.18
N ALA A 7 -19.82 1.76 11.00
CA ALA A 7 -18.72 2.69 10.75
C ALA A 7 -17.35 2.00 10.59
N THR A 8 -17.07 0.93 11.34
CA THR A 8 -15.82 0.17 11.18
C THR A 8 -15.78 -0.48 9.80
N VAL A 9 -16.87 -1.12 9.38
CA VAL A 9 -16.97 -1.79 8.09
C VAL A 9 -16.83 -0.79 6.93
N GLU A 10 -17.41 0.40 7.07
CA GLU A 10 -17.28 1.47 6.08
C GLU A 10 -15.82 1.94 5.95
N ILE A 11 -15.14 2.20 7.08
CA ILE A 11 -13.72 2.60 7.10
C ILE A 11 -12.83 1.54 6.44
N LEU A 12 -13.07 0.26 6.75
CA LEU A 12 -12.31 -0.85 6.16
C LEU A 12 -12.57 -1.00 4.67
N ASN A 13 -13.80 -0.76 4.21
CA ASN A 13 -14.13 -0.76 2.78
C ASN A 13 -13.44 0.38 2.02
N ASP A 14 -13.41 1.59 2.58
CA ASP A 14 -12.68 2.71 1.98
C ASP A 14 -11.16 2.42 1.91
N LEU A 15 -10.62 1.71 2.92
CA LEU A 15 -9.22 1.27 2.91
C LEU A 15 -8.95 0.15 1.89
N LEU A 16 -9.87 -0.82 1.77
CA LEU A 16 -9.80 -1.87 0.76
C LEU A 16 -9.79 -1.28 -0.64
N ASP A 17 -10.66 -0.30 -0.91
CA ASP A 17 -10.68 0.41 -2.18
C ASP A 17 -9.34 1.09 -2.48
N ALA A 18 -8.71 1.69 -1.47
CA ALA A 18 -7.39 2.30 -1.61
C ALA A 18 -6.27 1.28 -1.90
N GLU A 19 -6.31 0.08 -1.32
CA GLU A 19 -5.34 -0.99 -1.62
C GLU A 19 -5.56 -1.60 -3.00
N LEU A 20 -6.80 -1.79 -3.43
CA LEU A 20 -7.11 -2.30 -4.77
C LEU A 20 -6.69 -1.33 -5.87
N ASN A 21 -6.64 -0.04 -5.55
CA ASN A 21 -6.18 1.05 -6.42
C ASN A 21 -4.74 1.48 -6.11
N SER A 22 -3.93 0.61 -5.51
CA SER A 22 -2.53 0.88 -5.19
C SER A 22 -1.63 0.69 -6.40
N VAL A 23 -0.70 1.63 -6.59
CA VAL A 23 0.30 1.58 -7.67
C VAL A 23 1.11 0.30 -7.69
N PHE A 24 1.36 -0.27 -6.51
CA PHE A 24 2.16 -1.47 -6.34
C PHE A 24 1.47 -2.70 -6.92
N ARG A 25 0.13 -2.72 -6.99
CA ARG A 25 -0.62 -3.84 -7.59
C ARG A 25 -0.42 -3.91 -9.10
N PHE A 26 -0.18 -2.77 -9.75
CA PHE A 26 0.06 -2.67 -11.19
C PHE A 26 1.53 -2.89 -11.58
N MET A 27 2.42 -3.06 -10.60
CA MET A 27 3.85 -3.28 -10.80
C MET A 27 4.26 -4.76 -10.88
N GLY A 28 3.33 -5.71 -10.93
CA GLY A 28 3.60 -7.15 -10.93
C GLY A 28 4.33 -7.71 -12.17
N GLU A 29 4.32 -9.03 -12.30
CA GLU A 29 5.00 -9.75 -13.39
C GLU A 29 4.52 -9.25 -14.76
N GLY A 30 5.47 -8.80 -15.58
CA GLY A 30 5.22 -8.15 -16.88
C GLY A 30 5.47 -6.65 -16.89
N SER A 31 5.68 -6.03 -15.73
CA SER A 31 6.02 -4.61 -15.64
C SER A 31 7.41 -4.32 -16.24
N PRO A 32 7.52 -3.39 -17.22
CA PRO A 32 8.79 -3.11 -17.90
C PRO A 32 9.87 -2.57 -16.95
N TYR A 33 9.51 -2.04 -15.78
CA TYR A 33 10.48 -1.49 -14.81
C TYR A 33 11.21 -2.57 -14.01
N LEU A 34 10.54 -3.68 -13.67
CA LEU A 34 11.19 -4.76 -12.92
C LEU A 34 12.27 -5.45 -13.75
N ASN A 35 12.05 -5.56 -15.07
CA ASN A 35 13.00 -6.18 -16.00
C ASN A 35 14.31 -5.38 -16.12
N GLY A 36 14.23 -4.05 -16.08
CA GLY A 36 15.40 -3.15 -16.13
C GLY A 36 16.05 -2.87 -14.78
N ALA A 37 15.44 -3.29 -13.67
CA ALA A 37 15.96 -3.04 -12.32
C ALA A 37 17.06 -4.02 -11.93
N THR A 38 18.04 -3.51 -11.16
CA THR A 38 19.02 -4.36 -10.46
C THR A 38 18.29 -5.29 -9.50
N ALA A 39 18.88 -6.45 -9.19
CA ALA A 39 18.28 -7.41 -8.25
C ALA A 39 17.96 -6.77 -6.89
N ALA A 40 18.80 -5.83 -6.44
CA ALA A 40 18.63 -5.08 -5.19
C ALA A 40 17.37 -4.20 -5.16
N VAL A 41 16.88 -3.73 -6.31
CA VAL A 41 15.65 -2.93 -6.42
C VAL A 41 14.46 -3.81 -6.78
N ARG A 42 14.68 -4.85 -7.59
CA ARG A 42 13.64 -5.76 -8.08
C ARG A 42 12.99 -6.58 -6.96
N ALA A 43 13.80 -7.19 -6.09
CA ALA A 43 13.28 -8.08 -5.05
C ALA A 43 12.39 -7.34 -4.02
N PRO A 44 12.78 -6.16 -3.48
CA PRO A 44 11.91 -5.39 -2.61
C PRO A 44 10.60 -4.96 -3.29
N LEU A 45 10.65 -4.56 -4.56
CA LEU A 45 9.45 -4.17 -5.29
C LEU A 45 8.50 -5.35 -5.52
N ALA A 46 9.01 -6.52 -5.88
CA ALA A 46 8.20 -7.73 -6.02
C ALA A 46 7.52 -8.10 -4.69
N ALA A 47 8.26 -8.05 -3.59
CA ALA A 47 7.69 -8.28 -2.25
C ALA A 47 6.58 -7.28 -1.90
N MET A 48 6.70 -6.00 -2.32
CA MET A 48 5.65 -4.99 -2.10
C MET A 48 4.39 -5.23 -2.94
N VAL A 49 4.53 -5.78 -4.16
CA VAL A 49 3.39 -6.19 -5.01
C VAL A 49 2.61 -7.31 -4.31
N GLU A 50 3.32 -8.35 -3.85
CA GLU A 50 2.74 -9.47 -3.13
C GLU A 50 2.07 -9.01 -1.83
N ALA A 51 2.75 -8.15 -1.06
CA ALA A 51 2.24 -7.61 0.19
C ALA A 51 0.97 -6.76 -0.01
N SER A 52 0.86 -5.98 -1.09
CA SER A 52 -0.37 -5.22 -1.40
C SER A 52 -1.53 -6.14 -1.75
N THR A 53 -1.27 -7.22 -2.52
CA THR A 53 -2.28 -8.24 -2.82
C THR A 53 -2.76 -8.94 -1.55
N ARG A 54 -1.83 -9.33 -0.68
CA ARG A 54 -2.13 -9.96 0.60
C ARG A 54 -2.95 -9.03 1.52
N ARG A 55 -2.57 -7.76 1.64
CA ARG A 55 -3.33 -6.75 2.42
C ARG A 55 -4.77 -6.62 1.94
N ALA A 56 -4.99 -6.57 0.62
CA ALA A 56 -6.34 -6.48 0.08
C ALA A 56 -7.19 -7.72 0.44
N HIS A 57 -6.62 -8.93 0.39
CA HIS A 57 -7.31 -10.14 0.82
C HIS A 57 -7.58 -10.15 2.34
N GLU A 58 -6.61 -9.79 3.17
CA GLU A 58 -6.79 -9.76 4.62
C GLU A 58 -7.86 -8.71 5.04
N LEU A 59 -7.95 -7.58 4.33
CA LEU A 59 -9.03 -6.60 4.51
C LEU A 59 -10.39 -7.16 4.08
N TYR A 60 -10.44 -7.87 2.95
CA TYR A 60 -11.65 -8.52 2.45
C TYR A 60 -12.18 -9.53 3.49
N ASP A 61 -11.32 -10.43 3.95
CA ASP A 61 -11.64 -11.46 4.94
C ASP A 61 -12.09 -10.85 6.28
N LEU A 62 -11.45 -9.77 6.72
CA LEU A 62 -11.83 -9.05 7.93
C LEU A 62 -13.23 -8.43 7.79
N ILE A 63 -13.55 -7.80 6.65
CA ILE A 63 -14.87 -7.21 6.42
C ILE A 63 -15.95 -8.30 6.44
N GLU A 64 -15.72 -9.44 5.80
CA GLU A 64 -16.68 -10.56 5.82
C GLU A 64 -16.80 -11.18 7.21
N GLY A 65 -15.69 -11.38 7.92
CA GLY A 65 -15.68 -11.91 9.29
C GLY A 65 -16.43 -11.03 10.29
N LEU A 66 -16.45 -9.72 10.05
CA LEU A 66 -17.22 -8.73 10.79
C LEU A 66 -18.71 -8.68 10.40
N GLY A 67 -19.16 -9.52 9.45
CA GLY A 67 -20.53 -9.55 8.94
C GLY A 67 -20.86 -8.42 7.96
N GLY A 68 -19.84 -7.70 7.47
CA GLY A 68 -19.96 -6.73 6.40
C GLY A 68 -19.93 -7.38 5.01
N SER A 69 -20.11 -6.57 3.98
CA SER A 69 -19.86 -6.98 2.59
C SER A 69 -18.74 -6.11 2.02
N PRO A 70 -17.69 -6.72 1.43
CA PRO A 70 -16.66 -5.97 0.73
C PRO A 70 -17.22 -5.32 -0.55
N VAL A 71 -17.12 -4.01 -0.67
CA VAL A 71 -17.65 -3.23 -1.80
C VAL A 71 -16.49 -2.47 -2.47
N PRO A 72 -15.73 -3.11 -3.36
CA PRO A 72 -14.70 -2.41 -4.14
C PRO A 72 -15.37 -1.39 -5.07
N ARG A 73 -14.98 -0.10 -5.00
CA ARG A 73 -15.63 0.99 -5.74
C ARG A 73 -15.07 1.18 -7.17
N GLY A 74 -14.57 0.10 -7.76
CA GLY A 74 -14.03 0.07 -9.12
C GLY A 74 -12.54 0.38 -9.19
N LEU A 75 -11.89 -0.18 -10.22
CA LEU A 75 -10.47 0.06 -10.49
C LEU A 75 -10.30 1.36 -11.27
N ARG A 76 -9.44 2.26 -10.79
CA ARG A 76 -9.07 3.49 -11.50
C ARG A 76 -8.15 3.14 -12.66
N SER A 77 -8.57 3.53 -13.86
CA SER A 77 -7.83 3.27 -15.11
C SER A 77 -6.55 4.13 -15.28
N GLU A 78 -6.29 5.07 -14.37
CA GLU A 78 -5.26 6.12 -14.54
C GLU A 78 -3.81 5.61 -14.45
N GLU A 79 -3.61 4.34 -14.07
CA GLU A 79 -2.28 3.77 -13.88
C GLU A 79 -1.60 3.25 -15.17
N GLN A 80 -2.30 3.33 -16.31
CA GLN A 80 -1.77 2.98 -17.63
C GLN A 80 -0.53 3.82 -18.05
N TYR A 81 -0.23 4.91 -17.35
CA TYR A 81 0.84 5.86 -17.71
C TYR A 81 2.22 5.58 -17.09
N LEU A 82 2.40 4.49 -16.35
CA LEU A 82 3.73 4.22 -15.79
C LEU A 82 4.76 3.81 -16.86
N ALA A 83 4.31 3.29 -18.03
CA ALA A 83 5.11 2.55 -19.03
C ALA A 83 6.37 3.26 -19.55
N PHE A 84 6.48 4.57 -19.30
CA PHE A 84 7.52 5.44 -19.86
C PHE A 84 8.52 5.97 -18.81
N LEU A 85 8.43 5.55 -17.54
CA LEU A 85 9.29 6.06 -16.48
C LEU A 85 10.53 5.18 -16.26
N SER A 86 11.72 5.80 -16.27
CA SER A 86 12.95 5.14 -15.82
C SER A 86 12.96 4.96 -14.29
N LEU A 87 13.76 4.04 -13.75
CA LEU A 87 13.82 3.79 -12.30
C LEU A 87 14.17 5.04 -11.48
N LYS A 88 15.01 5.93 -12.03
CA LYS A 88 15.36 7.22 -11.41
C LYS A 88 14.14 8.13 -11.19
N PHE A 89 13.15 8.07 -12.09
CA PHE A 89 11.90 8.83 -11.97
C PHE A 89 10.80 8.04 -11.26
N LEU A 90 10.82 6.72 -11.38
CA LEU A 90 9.84 5.84 -10.77
C LEU A 90 9.99 5.76 -9.25
N LEU A 91 11.22 5.57 -8.74
CA LEU A 91 11.44 5.36 -7.31
C LEU A 91 10.93 6.52 -6.43
N PRO A 92 11.18 7.81 -6.74
CA PRO A 92 10.59 8.92 -6.00
C PRO A 92 9.06 8.92 -6.02
N LYS A 93 8.43 8.52 -7.13
CA LYS A 93 6.98 8.38 -7.22
C LYS A 93 6.49 7.26 -6.31
N LEU A 94 7.16 6.11 -6.28
CA LEU A 94 6.80 5.00 -5.39
C LEU A 94 6.95 5.34 -3.91
N VAL A 95 7.98 6.11 -3.55
CA VAL A 95 8.12 6.67 -2.19
C VAL A 95 6.89 7.52 -1.84
N HIS A 96 6.49 8.43 -2.73
CA HIS A 96 5.32 9.27 -2.53
C HIS A 96 4.02 8.46 -2.37
N GLU A 97 3.80 7.47 -3.25
CA GLU A 97 2.63 6.59 -3.20
C GLU A 97 2.62 5.75 -1.91
N LYS A 98 3.79 5.27 -1.46
CA LYS A 98 3.90 4.55 -0.18
C LYS A 98 3.55 5.44 1.01
N GLN A 99 4.02 6.69 1.01
CA GLN A 99 3.66 7.67 2.04
C GLN A 99 2.17 7.98 2.05
N LEU A 100 1.53 8.08 0.86
CA LEU A 100 0.08 8.22 0.75
C LEU A 100 -0.66 7.01 1.33
N ALA A 101 -0.21 5.79 1.02
CA ALA A 101 -0.77 4.57 1.59
C ALA A 101 -0.67 4.60 3.13
N ILE A 102 0.52 4.87 3.68
CA ILE A 102 0.72 4.96 5.14
C ILE A 102 -0.26 5.95 5.77
N ARG A 103 -0.47 7.13 5.19
CA ARG A 103 -1.44 8.11 5.70
C ARG A 103 -2.87 7.55 5.70
N ARG A 104 -3.29 6.86 4.63
CA ARG A 104 -4.63 6.24 4.56
C ARG A 104 -4.81 5.17 5.64
N TRP A 105 -3.82 4.31 5.84
CA TRP A 105 -3.83 3.31 6.91
C TRP A 105 -3.83 3.93 8.31
N GLN A 106 -3.08 5.01 8.53
CA GLN A 106 -3.11 5.77 9.80
C GLN A 106 -4.48 6.39 10.05
N SER A 107 -5.10 7.00 9.02
CA SER A 107 -6.44 7.56 9.11
C SER A 107 -7.49 6.49 9.40
N ALA A 108 -7.39 5.32 8.76
CA ALA A 108 -8.27 4.20 9.03
C ALA A 108 -8.15 3.70 10.47
N LEU A 109 -6.92 3.51 10.98
CA LEU A 109 -6.69 3.10 12.38
C LEU A 109 -7.21 4.16 13.37
N ALA A 110 -6.97 5.44 13.10
CA ALA A 110 -7.50 6.53 13.92
C ALA A 110 -9.03 6.54 13.92
N GLY A 111 -9.66 6.34 12.75
CA GLY A 111 -11.11 6.26 12.60
C GLY A 111 -11.69 5.06 13.36
N VAL A 112 -11.13 3.86 13.20
CA VAL A 112 -11.60 2.66 13.92
C VAL A 112 -11.51 2.85 15.43
N ARG A 113 -10.45 3.49 15.93
CA ARG A 113 -10.27 3.74 17.38
C ARG A 113 -11.32 4.66 18.00
N THR A 114 -11.98 5.52 17.22
CA THR A 114 -13.05 6.39 17.73
C THR A 114 -14.41 5.71 17.76
N VAL A 115 -14.53 4.53 17.14
CA VAL A 115 -15.79 3.78 17.10
C VAL A 115 -16.04 3.05 18.41
N PRO A 116 -17.21 3.23 19.05
CA PRO A 116 -17.57 2.47 20.25
C PRO A 116 -17.57 0.96 19.97
N ALA A 117 -16.95 0.18 20.86
CA ALA A 117 -16.78 -1.26 20.70
C ALA A 117 -16.06 -1.67 19.40
N ALA A 118 -15.07 -0.87 18.97
CA ALA A 118 -14.19 -1.20 17.85
C ALA A 118 -13.61 -2.63 17.98
N PRO A 119 -13.72 -3.47 16.92
CA PRO A 119 -13.16 -4.81 16.94
C PRO A 119 -11.64 -4.79 17.16
N ARG A 120 -11.16 -5.56 18.15
CA ARG A 120 -9.72 -5.64 18.45
C ARG A 120 -8.91 -6.18 17.29
N GLU A 121 -9.45 -7.19 16.59
CA GLU A 121 -8.83 -7.79 15.41
C GLU A 121 -8.59 -6.77 14.29
N ALA A 122 -9.53 -5.85 14.05
CA ALA A 122 -9.35 -4.78 13.08
C ALA A 122 -8.19 -3.86 13.47
N MET A 123 -8.11 -3.43 14.73
CA MET A 123 -7.00 -2.60 15.20
C MET A 123 -5.65 -3.31 15.08
N GLN A 124 -5.58 -4.60 15.44
CA GLN A 124 -4.36 -5.40 15.35
C GLN A 124 -3.88 -5.58 13.92
N LEU A 125 -4.79 -5.86 12.99
CA LEU A 125 -4.48 -5.99 11.56
C LEU A 125 -3.91 -4.67 11.02
N LEU A 126 -4.59 -3.54 11.29
CA LEU A 126 -4.16 -2.21 10.83
C LEU A 126 -2.79 -1.82 11.40
N GLU A 127 -2.52 -2.09 12.68
CA GLU A 127 -1.23 -1.82 13.32
C GLU A 127 -0.09 -2.66 12.72
N SER A 128 -0.36 -3.96 12.47
CA SER A 128 0.61 -4.87 11.85
C SER A 128 1.03 -4.38 10.46
N HIS A 129 0.06 -4.02 9.61
CA HIS A 129 0.34 -3.52 8.27
C HIS A 129 0.99 -2.15 8.26
N LEU A 130 0.66 -1.26 9.20
CA LEU A 130 1.38 0.01 9.34
C LEU A 130 2.86 -0.22 9.63
N ALA A 131 3.20 -1.17 10.52
CA ALA A 131 4.59 -1.51 10.77
C ALA A 131 5.30 -2.06 9.51
N GLU A 132 4.61 -2.87 8.72
CA GLU A 132 5.11 -3.38 7.44
C GLU A 132 5.32 -2.28 6.39
N LEU A 133 4.33 -1.41 6.17
CA LEU A 133 4.39 -0.31 5.22
C LEU A 133 5.55 0.66 5.53
N ASN A 134 5.84 0.90 6.81
CA ASN A 134 6.98 1.72 7.21
C ASN A 134 8.33 1.06 6.85
N ARG A 135 8.47 -0.26 6.98
CA ARG A 135 9.67 -0.99 6.53
C ARG A 135 9.82 -0.96 5.02
N GLU A 136 8.70 -1.09 4.30
CA GLU A 136 8.66 -0.97 2.84
C GLU A 136 9.11 0.44 2.39
N LEU A 137 8.60 1.50 3.05
CA LEU A 137 9.01 2.88 2.78
C LEU A 137 10.51 3.07 2.97
N GLN A 138 11.07 2.60 4.09
CA GLN A 138 12.51 2.69 4.36
C GLN A 138 13.33 2.01 3.26
N SER A 139 12.87 0.87 2.76
CA SER A 139 13.54 0.14 1.68
C SER A 139 13.51 0.92 0.35
N LEU A 140 12.40 1.61 0.04
CA LEU A 140 12.29 2.48 -1.14
C LEU A 140 13.18 3.72 -1.05
N GLU A 141 13.27 4.34 0.13
CA GLU A 141 14.12 5.51 0.38
C GLU A 141 15.61 5.16 0.24
N GLN A 142 16.02 3.99 0.74
CA GLN A 142 17.37 3.46 0.54
C GLN A 142 17.66 3.22 -0.94
N ALA A 143 16.74 2.56 -1.67
CA ALA A 143 16.89 2.32 -3.10
C ALA A 143 17.04 3.63 -3.91
N THR A 144 16.29 4.67 -3.54
CA THR A 144 16.37 5.99 -4.19
C THR A 144 17.74 6.65 -4.03
N THR A 145 18.37 6.47 -2.87
CA THR A 145 19.72 6.98 -2.57
C THR A 145 20.78 6.31 -3.44
N HIS A 146 20.63 5.02 -3.77
CA HIS A 146 21.57 4.30 -4.61
C HIS A 146 21.43 4.62 -6.12
N VAL A 147 20.26 5.05 -6.57
CA VAL A 147 19.99 5.36 -7.99
C VAL A 147 20.26 6.84 -8.33
N THR A 148 20.34 7.70 -7.32
CA THR A 148 20.66 9.13 -7.50
C THR A 148 22.08 9.40 -6.99
N PRO A 149 23.12 9.45 -7.85
CA PRO A 149 24.44 9.86 -7.38
C PRO A 149 24.38 11.32 -6.90
N ALA A 150 25.05 11.61 -5.78
CA ALA A 150 25.23 12.97 -5.27
C ALA A 150 25.78 13.88 -6.38
N PRO A 151 25.38 15.16 -6.46
CA PRO A 151 25.98 16.07 -7.42
C PRO A 151 27.48 16.16 -7.15
N THR A 152 28.29 15.62 -8.07
CA THR A 152 29.73 15.87 -8.12
C THR A 152 29.92 17.35 -8.39
N HIS A 153 30.05 18.14 -7.34
CA HIS A 153 30.61 19.47 -7.43
C HIS A 153 32.11 19.32 -7.69
N SER A 154 32.48 19.20 -8.97
CA SER A 154 33.82 19.51 -9.41
C SER A 154 33.99 21.03 -9.38
N LYS A 155 34.83 21.51 -8.46
CA LYS A 155 35.60 22.74 -8.61
C LYS A 155 37.05 22.42 -8.32
#